data_AF-A0A963M9E0-F1
#
_entry.id   AF-A0A963M9E0-F1
#
_cell.length_a   1.000
_cell.length_b   1.000
_cell.length_c   1.000
_cell.angle_alpha   90.00
_cell.angle_beta   90.00
_cell.angle_gamma   90.00
#
_symmetry.space_group_name_H-M   'P 1'
#
loop_
_entity.id
_entity.type
_entity.pdbx_description
1 polymer ?
#
loop_
_entity_poly.entity_id
_entity_poly.type
_entity_poly.pdbx_seq_one_letter_code
_entity_poly.pdbx_strand_id
1 'polypeptide(L)'
;QADYEQVRQRHAGRKQQVLWPLAKARANRTRIDWAGYQPPVPRFTGRRVVRNIDLAELLPFIDWTPFFQTWDLAGKYPAILQDELVGAEAQRVLADAQAMLKKIVDGRWLTANAVVGFWPANSVQDDDIALYADEARREVLLTWHGLRQQTEKQEDAEGRLRPSRCLADFIAPREAGQDAPESGAGGARHERAATPKHAETAPVAADYIGAFACTAGLGVDAKEAEFLGQHDDYSAIMLKALADRLAEACAEWLHRRVRTDWWGYAAGEQLGNDELIAEQYQGIRPAPGYPACPDHRVKKPLFELLGAHDIGMHLSEHYAMLPAASVSGFYFSHPEARYFNVGKIAPDQALDMAERSGAEPDEVERALAPNLGL
;
A
#
# COMPACT_ATOMS: atom_id res chain seq x y z
N GLN A 1 -6.65 -22.03 29.26
CA GLN A 1 -5.43 -21.49 29.88
C GLN A 1 -4.18 -22.26 29.43
N ALA A 2 -4.18 -23.60 29.44
CA ALA A 2 -3.05 -24.42 28.96
C ALA A 2 -2.66 -24.21 27.47
N ASP A 3 -3.63 -24.02 26.56
CA ASP A 3 -3.32 -23.74 25.14
C ASP A 3 -2.63 -22.39 24.94
N TYR A 4 -3.03 -21.35 25.69
CA TYR A 4 -2.35 -20.06 25.65
C TYR A 4 -0.92 -20.16 26.18
N GLU A 5 -0.66 -21.03 27.15
CA GLU A 5 0.67 -21.25 27.71
C GLU A 5 1.58 -22.04 26.77
N GLN A 6 1.05 -23.06 26.08
CA GLN A 6 1.77 -23.75 25.01
C GLN A 6 2.06 -22.84 23.81
N VAL A 7 1.13 -21.98 23.41
CA VAL A 7 1.36 -20.97 22.37
C VAL A 7 2.44 -19.99 22.81
N ARG A 8 2.40 -19.47 24.05
CA ARG A 8 3.46 -18.62 24.61
C ARG A 8 4.82 -19.31 24.62
N GLN A 9 4.90 -20.57 25.03
CA GLN A 9 6.14 -21.35 25.03
C GLN A 9 6.67 -21.59 23.61
N ARG A 10 5.79 -21.86 22.63
CA ARG A 10 6.18 -21.98 21.21
C ARG A 10 6.65 -20.65 20.62
N HIS A 11 6.04 -19.52 21.00
CA HIS A 11 6.50 -18.20 20.61
C HIS A 11 7.85 -17.85 21.27
N ALA A 12 8.03 -18.16 22.55
CA ALA A 12 9.27 -17.93 23.29
C ALA A 12 10.43 -18.83 22.81
N GLY A 13 10.14 -20.01 22.26
CA GLY A 13 11.13 -20.94 21.71
C GLY A 13 11.55 -20.67 20.26
N ARG A 14 10.93 -19.69 19.56
CA ARG A 14 11.39 -19.29 18.22
C ARG A 14 12.72 -18.56 18.35
N LYS A 15 13.74 -18.99 17.59
CA LYS A 15 14.99 -18.24 17.44
C LYS A 15 14.65 -16.81 17.02
N GLN A 16 14.99 -15.84 17.87
CA GLN A 16 14.84 -14.43 17.58
C GLN A 16 15.63 -14.13 16.30
N GLN A 17 14.99 -13.46 15.34
CA GLN A 17 15.68 -13.08 14.11
C GLN A 17 16.78 -12.07 14.46
N VAL A 18 17.98 -12.28 13.94
CA VAL A 18 19.06 -11.32 14.09
C VAL A 18 18.69 -10.06 13.32
N LEU A 19 18.64 -8.93 14.02
CA LEU A 19 18.38 -7.61 13.43
C LEU A 19 19.71 -6.87 13.28
N TRP A 20 19.95 -6.33 12.09
CA TRP A 20 21.08 -5.45 11.83
C TRP A 20 20.80 -4.02 12.32
N PRO A 21 21.83 -3.28 12.77
CA PRO A 21 21.72 -1.84 13.01
C PRO A 21 21.20 -1.12 11.76
N LEU A 22 20.38 -0.09 11.94
CA LEU A 22 19.73 0.63 10.83
C LEU A 22 20.74 1.13 9.79
N ALA A 23 21.88 1.67 10.21
CA ALA A 23 22.94 2.12 9.30
C ALA A 23 23.45 0.99 8.40
N LYS A 24 23.62 -0.23 8.93
CA LYS A 24 24.01 -1.41 8.13
C LYS A 24 22.90 -1.81 7.16
N ALA A 25 21.64 -1.74 7.58
CA ALA A 25 20.50 -2.01 6.69
C ALA A 25 20.40 -0.99 5.55
N ARG A 26 20.59 0.30 5.82
CA ARG A 26 20.62 1.39 4.82
C ARG A 26 21.76 1.23 3.82
N ALA A 27 22.93 0.78 4.26
CA ALA A 27 24.07 0.48 3.38
C ALA A 27 23.80 -0.71 2.45
N ASN A 28 22.91 -1.63 2.86
CA ASN A 28 22.46 -2.78 2.06
C ASN A 28 21.11 -2.55 1.36
N ARG A 29 20.79 -1.30 1.00
CA ARG A 29 19.53 -0.97 0.29
C ARG A 29 19.41 -1.65 -1.07
N THR A 30 18.21 -1.64 -1.63
CA THR A 30 18.04 -2.03 -3.04
C THR A 30 18.82 -1.05 -3.91
N ARG A 31 19.75 -1.56 -4.72
CA ARG A 31 20.53 -0.74 -5.66
C ARG A 31 19.77 -0.64 -6.97
N ILE A 32 19.55 0.59 -7.44
CA ILE A 32 18.92 0.89 -8.71
C ILE A 32 19.89 1.76 -9.52
N ASP A 33 20.11 1.40 -10.77
CA ASP A 33 20.89 2.20 -11.70
C ASP A 33 20.02 3.35 -12.26
N TRP A 34 20.02 4.47 -11.54
CA TRP A 34 19.30 5.67 -11.93
C TRP A 34 19.93 6.40 -13.13
N ALA A 35 21.18 6.11 -13.49
CA ALA A 35 21.81 6.74 -14.66
C ALA A 35 21.29 6.13 -15.97
N GLY A 36 20.98 4.84 -15.96
CA GLY A 36 20.39 4.11 -17.09
C GLY A 36 18.86 4.16 -17.15
N TYR A 37 18.19 4.75 -16.16
CA TYR A 37 16.74 4.75 -16.04
C TYR A 37 16.16 6.17 -16.03
N GLN A 38 15.18 6.41 -16.91
CA GLN A 38 14.39 7.64 -16.89
C GLN A 38 13.00 7.31 -16.32
N PRO A 39 12.65 7.84 -15.14
CA PRO A 39 11.31 7.65 -14.60
C PRO A 39 10.23 8.18 -15.54
N PRO A 40 9.10 7.45 -15.73
CA PRO A 40 8.05 7.88 -16.62
C PRO A 40 7.32 9.11 -16.04
N VAL A 41 7.15 10.13 -16.87
CA VAL A 41 6.39 11.34 -16.51
C VAL A 41 4.89 11.05 -16.66
N PRO A 42 4.06 11.25 -15.61
CA PRO A 42 2.61 11.14 -15.71
C PRO A 42 2.02 12.12 -16.73
N ARG A 43 0.87 11.79 -17.33
CA ARG A 43 0.22 12.69 -18.31
C ARG A 43 -0.39 13.95 -17.69
N PHE A 44 -0.55 13.96 -16.37
CA PHE A 44 -0.93 15.14 -15.59
C PHE A 44 -0.36 15.04 -14.17
N THR A 45 -0.20 16.18 -13.51
CA THR A 45 0.12 16.27 -12.08
C THR A 45 -1.06 16.87 -11.31
N GLY A 46 -1.09 16.64 -10.00
CA GLY A 46 -2.21 16.99 -9.13
C GLY A 46 -3.30 15.93 -9.12
N ARG A 47 -4.43 16.26 -8.48
CA ARG A 47 -5.53 15.31 -8.23
C ARG A 47 -6.61 15.34 -9.31
N ARG A 48 -7.24 14.20 -9.54
CA ARG A 48 -8.43 14.00 -10.38
C ARG A 48 -9.44 13.13 -9.64
N VAL A 49 -10.67 13.62 -9.56
CA VAL A 49 -11.80 12.93 -8.95
C VAL A 49 -12.61 12.21 -10.04
N VAL A 50 -13.00 10.96 -9.76
CA VAL A 50 -13.92 10.15 -10.57
C VAL A 50 -15.12 9.80 -9.70
N ARG A 51 -16.29 10.35 -10.01
CA ARG A 51 -17.53 10.10 -9.25
C ARG A 51 -18.47 9.22 -10.04
N ASN A 52 -19.32 8.48 -9.32
CA ASN A 52 -20.38 7.66 -9.88
C ASN A 52 -19.82 6.67 -10.93
N ILE A 53 -18.74 5.98 -10.57
CA ILE A 53 -18.16 4.92 -11.39
C ILE A 53 -19.26 3.87 -11.61
N ASP A 54 -19.47 3.49 -12.87
CA ASP A 54 -20.44 2.43 -13.19
C ASP A 54 -19.96 1.13 -12.56
N LEU A 55 -20.75 0.60 -11.62
CA LEU A 55 -20.43 -0.64 -10.92
C LEU A 55 -20.30 -1.82 -11.89
N ALA A 56 -20.95 -1.78 -13.05
CA ALA A 56 -20.80 -2.78 -14.10
C ALA A 56 -19.36 -2.83 -14.66
N GLU A 57 -18.64 -1.70 -14.69
CA GLU A 57 -17.24 -1.64 -15.12
C GLU A 57 -16.28 -2.28 -14.11
N LEU A 58 -16.69 -2.40 -12.84
CA LEU A 58 -15.87 -2.99 -11.79
C LEU A 58 -15.96 -4.52 -11.74
N LEU A 59 -17.10 -5.10 -12.19
CA LEU A 59 -17.34 -6.55 -12.08
C LEU A 59 -16.24 -7.42 -12.71
N PRO A 60 -15.67 -7.06 -13.88
CA PRO A 60 -14.59 -7.84 -14.49
C PRO A 60 -13.28 -7.89 -13.68
N PHE A 61 -13.14 -7.03 -12.66
CA PHE A 61 -11.95 -6.92 -11.82
C PHE A 61 -12.11 -7.58 -10.45
N ILE A 62 -13.23 -8.26 -10.19
CA ILE A 62 -13.47 -8.95 -8.92
C ILE A 62 -12.55 -10.18 -8.82
N ASP A 63 -11.76 -10.24 -7.74
CA ASP A 63 -11.22 -11.50 -7.23
C ASP A 63 -12.21 -12.11 -6.23
N TRP A 64 -12.79 -13.24 -6.64
CA TRP A 64 -13.75 -14.02 -5.85
C TRP A 64 -13.09 -14.86 -4.75
N THR A 65 -11.77 -15.05 -4.78
CA THR A 65 -11.10 -15.91 -3.79
C THR A 65 -11.32 -15.42 -2.35
N PRO A 66 -11.15 -14.13 -2.02
CA PRO A 66 -11.40 -13.67 -0.65
C PRO A 66 -12.90 -13.54 -0.31
N PHE A 67 -13.78 -13.51 -1.32
CA PHE A 67 -15.22 -13.67 -1.08
C PHE A 67 -15.50 -15.04 -0.44
N PHE A 68 -14.98 -16.14 -1.01
CA PHE A 68 -15.15 -17.46 -0.42
C PHE A 68 -14.53 -17.59 0.96
N GLN A 69 -13.37 -16.95 1.20
CA GLN A 69 -12.75 -16.91 2.53
C GLN A 69 -13.64 -16.22 3.57
N THR A 70 -14.40 -15.18 3.17
CA THR A 70 -15.37 -14.51 4.04
C THR A 70 -16.54 -15.42 4.45
N TRP A 71 -16.81 -16.45 3.64
CA TRP A 71 -17.80 -17.49 3.91
C TRP A 71 -17.20 -18.75 4.54
N ASP A 72 -15.98 -18.68 5.07
CA ASP A 72 -15.23 -19.82 5.63
C ASP A 72 -15.03 -20.99 4.64
N LEU A 73 -15.05 -20.71 3.34
CA LEU A 73 -14.82 -21.68 2.27
C LEU A 73 -13.38 -21.56 1.76
N ALA A 74 -12.53 -22.50 2.19
CA ALA A 74 -11.13 -22.53 1.79
C ALA A 74 -10.96 -23.07 0.36
N GLY A 75 -10.33 -22.28 -0.50
CA GLY A 75 -10.00 -22.68 -1.87
C GLY A 75 -9.84 -21.48 -2.79
N LYS A 76 -9.14 -21.65 -3.91
CA LYS A 76 -8.95 -20.60 -4.91
C LYS A 76 -10.09 -20.65 -5.94
N TYR A 77 -10.66 -19.50 -6.31
CA TYR A 77 -11.58 -19.43 -7.44
C TYR A 77 -10.83 -19.53 -8.79
N PRO A 78 -11.35 -20.23 -9.81
CA PRO A 78 -12.63 -20.96 -9.85
C PRO A 78 -12.54 -22.43 -9.38
N ALA A 79 -11.35 -22.93 -9.02
CA ALA A 79 -11.15 -24.34 -8.66
C ALA A 79 -12.03 -24.81 -7.48
N ILE A 80 -12.30 -23.94 -6.50
CA ILE A 80 -13.18 -24.23 -5.36
C ILE A 80 -14.59 -24.68 -5.78
N LEU A 81 -15.06 -24.27 -6.97
CA LEU A 81 -16.39 -24.65 -7.46
C LEU A 81 -16.49 -26.14 -7.82
N GLN A 82 -15.36 -26.81 -8.07
CA GLN A 82 -15.29 -28.23 -8.39
C GLN A 82 -14.82 -29.08 -7.19
N ASP A 83 -14.64 -28.46 -6.02
CA ASP A 83 -14.22 -29.19 -4.82
C ASP A 83 -15.28 -30.22 -4.40
N GLU A 84 -14.84 -31.43 -4.05
CA GLU A 84 -15.73 -32.55 -3.73
C GLU A 84 -16.51 -32.35 -2.42
N LEU A 85 -15.98 -31.57 -1.49
CA LEU A 85 -16.57 -31.35 -0.16
C LEU A 85 -17.38 -30.06 -0.12
N VAL A 86 -16.82 -28.96 -0.63
CA VAL A 86 -17.40 -27.61 -0.50
C VAL A 86 -17.93 -27.03 -1.81
N GLY A 87 -17.71 -27.69 -2.96
CA GLY A 87 -18.03 -27.12 -4.27
C GLY A 87 -19.52 -26.80 -4.47
N ALA A 88 -20.43 -27.64 -3.95
CA ALA A 88 -21.86 -27.39 -4.03
C ALA A 88 -22.28 -26.11 -3.28
N GLU A 89 -21.72 -25.90 -2.08
CA GLU A 89 -21.97 -24.70 -1.28
C GLU A 89 -21.31 -23.47 -1.90
N ALA A 90 -20.09 -23.61 -2.43
CA ALA A 90 -19.40 -22.54 -3.15
C ALA A 90 -20.19 -22.08 -4.40
N GLN A 91 -20.77 -23.01 -5.16
CA GLN A 91 -21.63 -22.67 -6.30
C GLN A 91 -22.90 -21.95 -5.86
N ARG A 92 -23.54 -22.41 -4.78
CA ARG A 92 -24.76 -21.80 -4.24
C ARG A 92 -24.52 -20.36 -3.79
N VAL A 93 -23.53 -20.13 -2.93
CA VAL A 93 -23.24 -18.80 -2.40
C VAL A 93 -22.76 -17.84 -3.49
N LEU A 94 -22.04 -18.34 -4.51
CA LEU A 94 -21.67 -17.54 -5.68
C LEU A 94 -22.90 -17.14 -6.51
N ALA A 95 -23.85 -18.04 -6.71
CA ALA A 95 -25.08 -17.75 -7.44
C ALA A 95 -25.91 -16.67 -6.72
N ASP A 96 -26.04 -16.77 -5.38
CA ASP A 96 -26.71 -15.77 -4.56
C ASP A 96 -25.99 -14.43 -4.61
N ALA A 97 -24.65 -14.43 -4.55
CA ALA A 97 -23.81 -13.26 -4.69
C ALA A 97 -24.01 -12.57 -6.04
N GLN A 98 -23.97 -13.32 -7.15
CA GLN A 98 -24.21 -12.80 -8.50
C GLN A 98 -25.61 -12.23 -8.66
N ALA A 99 -26.63 -12.88 -8.09
CA ALA A 99 -28.00 -12.40 -8.10
C ALA A 99 -28.16 -11.09 -7.32
N MET A 100 -27.52 -10.98 -6.15
CA MET A 100 -27.51 -9.74 -5.37
C MET A 100 -26.72 -8.64 -6.07
N LEU A 101 -25.56 -8.96 -6.64
CA LEU A 101 -24.73 -8.01 -7.38
C LEU A 101 -25.49 -7.39 -8.56
N LYS A 102 -26.28 -8.20 -9.27
CA LYS A 102 -27.21 -7.69 -10.30
C LYS A 102 -28.19 -6.67 -9.73
N LYS A 103 -28.80 -6.94 -8.57
CA LYS A 103 -29.72 -6.00 -7.90
C LYS A 103 -28.99 -4.72 -7.43
N ILE A 104 -27.76 -4.85 -6.92
CA ILE A 104 -26.91 -3.72 -6.52
C ILE A 104 -26.67 -2.79 -7.72
N VAL A 105 -26.30 -3.35 -8.87
CA VAL A 105 -26.02 -2.60 -10.10
C VAL A 105 -27.30 -1.98 -10.67
N ASP A 106 -28.33 -2.80 -10.94
CA ASP A 106 -29.58 -2.35 -11.55
C ASP A 106 -30.31 -1.31 -10.68
N GLY A 107 -30.31 -1.56 -9.36
CA GLY A 107 -30.96 -0.71 -8.37
C GLY A 107 -30.10 0.43 -7.85
N ARG A 108 -28.83 0.52 -8.28
CA ARG A 108 -27.84 1.50 -7.81
C ARG A 108 -27.81 1.61 -6.28
N TRP A 109 -27.79 0.47 -5.59
CA TRP A 109 -27.82 0.45 -4.13
C TRP A 109 -26.56 1.06 -3.51
N LEU A 110 -25.44 0.95 -4.23
CA LEU A 110 -24.14 1.45 -3.82
C LEU A 110 -23.62 2.46 -4.84
N THR A 111 -22.79 3.40 -4.37
CA THR A 111 -22.06 4.34 -5.24
C THR A 111 -20.56 4.12 -5.09
N ALA A 112 -19.86 4.04 -6.23
CA ALA A 112 -18.41 4.00 -6.27
C ALA A 112 -17.82 5.34 -6.69
N ASN A 113 -16.85 5.83 -5.91
CA ASN A 113 -16.10 7.04 -6.17
C ASN A 113 -14.61 6.78 -5.95
N ALA A 114 -13.76 7.49 -6.69
CA ALA A 114 -12.32 7.44 -6.54
C ALA A 114 -11.70 8.82 -6.70
N VAL A 115 -10.53 8.99 -6.10
CA VAL A 115 -9.61 10.09 -6.34
C VAL A 115 -8.24 9.51 -6.59
N VAL A 116 -7.57 10.04 -7.61
CA VAL A 116 -6.20 9.69 -7.99
C VAL A 116 -5.41 10.97 -8.15
N GLY A 117 -4.12 10.94 -7.89
CA GLY A 117 -3.23 12.04 -8.23
C GLY A 117 -1.80 11.61 -8.43
N PHE A 118 -1.02 12.48 -9.04
CA PHE A 118 0.41 12.29 -9.28
C PHE A 118 1.18 13.53 -8.88
N TRP A 119 2.31 13.35 -8.22
CA TRP A 119 3.17 14.44 -7.77
C TRP A 119 4.61 14.17 -8.16
N PRO A 120 5.38 15.20 -8.53
CA PRO A 120 6.83 15.14 -8.49
C PRO A 120 7.27 14.62 -7.13
N ALA A 121 8.15 13.62 -7.11
CA ALA A 121 8.61 12.98 -5.89
C ALA A 121 10.08 12.60 -5.96
N ASN A 122 10.73 12.55 -4.80
CA ASN A 122 12.08 12.01 -4.66
C ASN A 122 12.22 11.33 -3.30
N SER A 123 13.09 10.31 -3.24
CA SER A 123 13.50 9.77 -1.94
C SER A 123 14.45 10.74 -1.23
N VAL A 124 14.28 10.86 0.09
CA VAL A 124 15.02 11.77 0.99
C VAL A 124 15.31 11.05 2.30
N GLN A 125 16.34 11.48 3.03
CA GLN A 125 16.69 10.95 4.36
C GLN A 125 16.77 9.40 4.39
N ASP A 126 17.32 8.81 3.32
CA ASP A 126 17.47 7.37 3.05
C ASP A 126 16.18 6.56 2.83
N ASP A 127 15.16 6.77 3.67
CA ASP A 127 14.00 5.87 3.77
C ASP A 127 12.66 6.55 3.48
N ASP A 128 12.66 7.85 3.17
CA ASP A 128 11.43 8.64 3.00
C ASP A 128 11.19 9.07 1.58
N ILE A 129 9.94 9.38 1.26
CA ILE A 129 9.54 9.89 -0.05
C ILE A 129 8.87 11.25 0.14
N ALA A 130 9.49 12.30 -0.38
CA ALA A 130 8.93 13.64 -0.39
C ALA A 130 8.13 13.86 -1.69
N LEU A 131 6.88 14.32 -1.55
CA LEU A 131 5.99 14.73 -2.65
C LEU A 131 5.97 16.25 -2.72
N TYR A 132 6.13 16.81 -3.91
CA TYR A 132 6.25 18.25 -4.12
C TYR A 132 5.03 18.85 -4.83
N ALA A 133 4.83 20.15 -4.62
CA ALA A 133 3.72 20.88 -5.22
C ALA A 133 3.83 21.00 -6.75
N ASP A 134 5.05 21.08 -7.27
CA ASP A 134 5.35 21.27 -8.68
C ASP A 134 6.75 20.74 -9.04
N GLU A 135 7.10 20.84 -10.34
CA GLU A 135 8.39 20.38 -10.87
C GLU A 135 9.60 21.13 -10.31
N ALA A 136 9.41 22.31 -9.69
CA ALA A 136 10.51 23.02 -9.07
C ALA A 136 10.99 22.34 -7.78
N ARG A 137 10.17 21.43 -7.20
CA ARG A 137 10.54 20.56 -6.06
C ARG A 137 11.02 21.36 -4.84
N ARG A 138 10.38 22.51 -4.59
CA ARG A 138 10.70 23.44 -3.48
C ARG A 138 9.77 23.24 -2.29
N GLU A 139 8.47 23.25 -2.55
CA GLU A 139 7.45 23.06 -1.55
C GLU A 139 7.09 21.58 -1.44
N VAL A 140 7.30 21.00 -0.25
CA VAL A 140 6.91 19.63 0.08
C VAL A 140 5.46 19.66 0.58
N LEU A 141 4.59 18.88 -0.08
CA LEU A 141 3.18 18.72 0.32
C LEU A 141 2.99 17.61 1.35
N LEU A 142 3.78 16.54 1.22
CA LEU A 142 3.70 15.33 2.05
C LEU A 142 5.06 14.65 2.06
N THR A 143 5.52 14.21 3.23
CA THR A 143 6.62 13.25 3.34
C THR A 143 6.05 11.92 3.82
N TRP A 144 6.21 10.88 3.02
CA TRP A 144 5.89 9.53 3.45
C TRP A 144 7.11 8.93 4.13
N HIS A 145 7.00 8.76 5.45
CA HIS A 145 8.04 8.14 6.25
C HIS A 145 8.05 6.61 6.09
N GLY A 146 9.12 6.08 5.53
CA GLY A 146 9.25 4.64 5.22
C GLY A 146 9.92 3.84 6.33
N LEU A 147 9.80 2.52 6.22
CA LEU A 147 10.51 1.53 7.02
C LEU A 147 11.35 0.63 6.11
N ARG A 148 12.47 0.16 6.66
CA ARG A 148 13.46 -0.71 6.03
C ARG A 148 13.56 -2.03 6.78
N GLN A 149 13.69 -3.11 6.01
CA GLN A 149 13.93 -4.44 6.58
C GLN A 149 15.26 -4.47 7.36
N GLN A 150 15.21 -4.82 8.65
CA GLN A 150 16.41 -4.96 9.49
C GLN A 150 16.84 -6.41 9.74
N THR A 151 16.03 -7.41 9.43
CA THR A 151 16.46 -8.82 9.53
C THR A 151 17.72 -9.07 8.70
N GLU A 152 18.68 -9.77 9.29
CA GLU A 152 19.91 -10.22 8.63
C GLU A 152 19.62 -10.88 7.28
N LYS A 153 20.35 -10.44 6.25
CA LYS A 153 20.17 -10.91 4.88
C LYS A 153 21.08 -12.07 4.57
N GLN A 154 20.53 -12.99 3.80
CA GLN A 154 21.24 -14.11 3.22
C GLN A 154 21.58 -13.79 1.77
N GLU A 155 22.60 -14.47 1.25
CA GLU A 155 22.94 -14.41 -0.16
C GLU A 155 21.84 -15.08 -1.02
N ASP A 156 21.68 -14.61 -2.24
CA ASP A 156 20.89 -15.28 -3.27
C ASP A 156 21.66 -16.46 -3.90
N ALA A 157 21.05 -17.14 -4.88
CA ALA A 157 21.65 -18.30 -5.52
C ALA A 157 22.94 -17.94 -6.30
N GLU A 158 23.15 -16.66 -6.59
CA GLU A 158 24.31 -16.12 -7.29
C GLU A 158 25.37 -15.56 -6.32
N GLY A 159 25.21 -15.76 -5.00
CA GLY A 159 26.16 -15.30 -3.98
C GLY A 159 26.08 -13.80 -3.69
N ARG A 160 25.03 -13.10 -4.13
CA ARG A 160 24.84 -11.68 -3.84
C ARG A 160 23.97 -11.52 -2.61
N LEU A 161 24.39 -10.66 -1.69
CA LEU A 161 23.62 -10.35 -0.49
C LEU A 161 22.26 -9.75 -0.87
N ARG A 162 21.16 -10.37 -0.43
CA ARG A 162 19.82 -9.83 -0.69
C ARG A 162 19.66 -8.44 -0.04
N PRO A 163 18.96 -7.49 -0.68
CA PRO A 163 18.84 -6.15 -0.13
C PRO A 163 17.94 -6.09 1.11
N SER A 164 18.25 -5.15 1.98
CA SER A 164 17.39 -4.62 3.03
C SER A 164 16.45 -3.59 2.41
N ARG A 165 15.28 -4.04 1.96
CA ARG A 165 14.36 -3.23 1.16
C ARG A 165 13.66 -2.15 1.98
N CYS A 166 13.46 -0.99 1.36
CA CYS A 166 12.52 0.07 1.72
C CYS A 166 11.74 0.48 0.47
N LEU A 167 10.50 0.95 0.62
CA LEU A 167 9.72 1.44 -0.53
C LEU A 167 10.35 2.67 -1.19
N ALA A 168 11.02 3.53 -0.40
CA ALA A 168 11.75 4.69 -0.90
C ALA A 168 12.89 4.33 -1.86
N ASP A 169 13.41 3.09 -1.80
CA ASP A 169 14.43 2.62 -2.74
C ASP A 169 13.96 2.70 -4.20
N PHE A 170 12.64 2.63 -4.46
CA PHE A 170 12.04 2.61 -5.79
C PHE A 170 11.62 3.99 -6.33
N ILE A 171 12.07 5.07 -5.68
CA ILE A 171 11.90 6.45 -6.13
C ILE A 171 13.27 7.11 -6.20
N ALA A 172 13.54 7.82 -7.30
CA ALA A 172 14.85 8.43 -7.55
C ALA A 172 15.24 9.37 -6.40
N PRO A 173 16.47 9.25 -5.89
CA PRO A 173 16.90 10.05 -4.74
C PRO A 173 17.09 11.52 -5.11
N ARG A 174 16.79 12.39 -4.15
CA ARG A 174 16.97 13.85 -4.30
C ARG A 174 18.45 14.23 -4.32
N GLU A 175 19.28 13.52 -3.59
CA GLU A 175 20.72 13.71 -3.59
C GLU A 175 21.34 12.40 -4.11
N ALA A 176 22.39 12.49 -4.92
CA ALA A 176 23.17 11.30 -5.23
C ALA A 176 23.70 10.74 -3.91
N GLY A 177 23.16 9.60 -3.48
CA GLY A 177 23.74 8.83 -2.39
C GLY A 177 25.22 8.62 -2.69
N GLN A 178 26.05 8.63 -1.64
CA GLN A 178 27.51 8.53 -1.67
C GLN A 178 28.00 7.16 -2.21
N ASP A 179 27.64 6.79 -3.44
CA ASP A 179 28.05 5.54 -4.10
C ASP A 179 29.43 5.66 -4.78
N ALA A 180 30.22 6.69 -4.43
CA ALA A 180 31.64 6.72 -4.75
C ALA A 180 32.41 5.88 -3.71
N PRO A 181 33.28 4.93 -4.11
CA PRO A 181 34.07 4.16 -3.17
C PRO A 181 34.94 5.10 -2.32
N GLU A 182 34.77 5.02 -1.00
CA GLU A 182 35.55 5.81 -0.04
C GLU A 182 37.05 5.59 -0.26
N SER A 183 37.76 6.67 -0.54
CA SER A 183 39.18 6.77 -0.26
C SER A 183 39.44 8.04 0.55
N GLY A 184 39.88 7.85 1.81
CA GLY A 184 40.60 8.89 2.56
C GLY A 184 39.88 9.55 3.74
N ALA A 185 40.12 9.00 4.92
CA ALA A 185 40.39 9.66 6.22
C ALA A 185 39.85 11.08 6.53
N GLY A 186 39.08 11.17 7.62
CA GLY A 186 39.43 12.02 8.77
C GLY A 186 38.49 13.19 9.13
N GLY A 187 38.14 13.27 10.42
CA GLY A 187 37.94 14.56 11.12
C GLY A 187 36.55 14.80 11.74
N ALA A 188 36.48 14.71 13.08
CA ALA A 188 35.32 15.04 13.89
C ALA A 188 34.95 16.53 13.92
N ARG A 189 33.66 16.84 14.16
CA ARG A 189 33.17 18.02 14.92
C ARG A 189 31.67 17.94 15.22
N HIS A 190 31.31 18.10 16.50
CA HIS A 190 29.99 18.50 16.96
C HIS A 190 29.87 20.04 16.91
N GLU A 191 28.76 20.58 16.40
CA GLU A 191 27.86 21.50 17.14
C GLU A 191 26.74 22.10 16.26
N ARG A 192 25.55 22.16 16.90
CA ARG A 192 24.40 23.07 16.74
C ARG A 192 23.41 22.90 15.58
N ALA A 193 22.16 22.75 15.99
CA ALA A 193 20.93 22.71 15.20
C ALA A 193 20.78 23.94 14.29
N ALA A 194 20.49 23.68 13.02
CA ALA A 194 20.08 24.67 12.03
C ALA A 194 19.12 24.01 11.03
N THR A 195 18.11 24.78 10.62
CA THR A 195 17.12 24.57 9.55
C THR A 195 17.55 23.59 8.45
N PRO A 196 16.69 22.67 7.98
CA PRO A 196 17.11 21.64 7.03
C PRO A 196 17.59 22.27 5.72
N LYS A 197 18.88 22.09 5.43
CA LYS A 197 19.61 22.57 4.23
C LYS A 197 19.30 21.77 2.95
N HIS A 198 18.07 21.29 2.75
CA HIS A 198 17.75 20.46 1.58
C HIS A 198 17.33 21.25 0.34
N ALA A 199 17.37 22.59 0.36
CA ALA A 199 16.78 23.42 -0.70
C ALA A 199 17.70 23.71 -1.92
N GLU A 200 18.96 23.29 -1.95
CA GLU A 200 19.93 23.79 -2.95
C GLU A 200 20.48 22.76 -3.96
N THR A 201 20.21 21.46 -3.82
CA THR A 201 20.72 20.42 -4.73
C THR A 201 19.61 19.86 -5.63
N ALA A 202 19.92 19.68 -6.91
CA ALA A 202 19.02 19.10 -7.91
C ALA A 202 18.92 17.56 -7.74
N PRO A 203 17.75 16.96 -8.01
CA PRO A 203 17.54 15.51 -7.89
C PRO A 203 18.41 14.70 -8.87
N VAL A 204 18.72 13.46 -8.50
CA VAL A 204 19.44 12.51 -9.39
C VAL A 204 18.63 12.26 -10.66
N ALA A 205 17.31 12.13 -10.53
CA ALA A 205 16.37 12.13 -11.65
C ALA A 205 15.04 12.75 -11.22
N ALA A 206 14.31 13.32 -12.19
CA ALA A 206 12.93 13.76 -11.98
C ALA A 206 12.01 12.53 -11.93
N ASP A 207 11.59 12.16 -10.72
CA ASP A 207 10.69 11.04 -10.48
C ASP A 207 9.33 11.53 -9.94
N TYR A 208 8.38 10.60 -9.86
CA TYR A 208 6.98 10.83 -9.55
C TYR A 208 6.44 9.69 -8.70
N ILE A 209 5.45 10.01 -7.89
CA ILE A 209 4.66 9.02 -7.19
C ILE A 209 3.17 9.32 -7.42
N GLY A 210 2.38 8.26 -7.57
CA GLY A 210 0.94 8.38 -7.57
C GLY A 210 0.35 8.10 -6.21
N ALA A 211 -0.88 8.56 -5.97
CA ALA A 211 -1.65 8.15 -4.82
C ALA A 211 -3.14 8.05 -5.15
N PHE A 212 -3.86 7.24 -4.39
CA PHE A 212 -5.29 7.04 -4.60
C PHE A 212 -6.07 6.80 -3.30
N ALA A 213 -7.36 7.08 -3.38
CA ALA A 213 -8.37 6.57 -2.47
C ALA A 213 -9.63 6.25 -3.27
N CYS A 214 -10.25 5.10 -3.03
CA CYS A 214 -11.50 4.72 -3.65
C CYS A 214 -12.41 3.98 -2.68
N THR A 215 -13.71 4.12 -2.90
CA THR A 215 -14.74 3.38 -2.17
C THR A 215 -15.80 2.91 -3.16
N ALA A 216 -16.37 1.74 -2.90
CA ALA A 216 -17.60 1.27 -3.53
C ALA A 216 -18.72 1.05 -2.49
N GLY A 217 -18.53 1.56 -1.27
CA GLY A 217 -19.39 1.31 -0.11
C GLY A 217 -20.37 2.43 0.22
N LEU A 218 -20.48 3.50 -0.57
CA LEU A 218 -21.43 4.57 -0.26
C LEU A 218 -22.86 4.05 -0.40
N GLY A 219 -23.63 4.12 0.70
CA GLY A 219 -24.98 3.56 0.80
C GLY A 219 -25.03 2.17 1.45
N VAL A 220 -23.89 1.54 1.73
CA VAL A 220 -23.86 0.17 2.29
C VAL A 220 -24.53 0.09 3.66
N ASP A 221 -24.23 1.01 4.58
CA ASP A 221 -24.77 0.99 5.95
C ASP A 221 -26.31 1.15 5.95
N ALA A 222 -26.84 2.02 5.09
CA ALA A 222 -28.27 2.23 4.96
C ALA A 222 -28.97 0.97 4.42
N LYS A 223 -28.38 0.33 3.40
CA LYS A 223 -28.94 -0.87 2.79
C LYS A 223 -28.80 -2.10 3.69
N GLU A 224 -27.72 -2.19 4.46
CA GLU A 224 -27.54 -3.20 5.50
C GLU A 224 -28.62 -3.08 6.58
N ALA A 225 -28.89 -1.86 7.06
CA ALA A 225 -29.92 -1.61 8.06
C ALA A 225 -31.33 -2.05 7.59
N GLU A 226 -31.63 -1.91 6.29
CA GLU A 226 -32.88 -2.43 5.71
C GLU A 226 -32.98 -3.96 5.81
N PHE A 227 -31.90 -4.70 5.52
CA PHE A 227 -31.88 -6.16 5.63
C PHE A 227 -31.97 -6.62 7.09
N LEU A 228 -31.23 -5.98 7.99
CA LEU A 228 -31.28 -6.30 9.42
C LEU A 228 -32.67 -6.01 10.03
N GLY A 229 -33.33 -4.93 9.60
CA GLY A 229 -34.71 -4.62 9.99
C GLY A 229 -35.74 -5.65 9.52
N GLN A 230 -35.40 -6.46 8.52
CA GLN A 230 -36.20 -7.59 8.02
C GLN A 230 -35.74 -8.94 8.58
N HIS A 231 -34.79 -8.95 9.53
CA HIS A 231 -34.14 -10.15 10.05
C HIS A 231 -33.45 -11.00 8.97
N ASP A 232 -32.95 -10.35 7.91
CA ASP A 232 -32.19 -10.98 6.82
C ASP A 232 -30.69 -10.77 7.02
N ASP A 233 -30.14 -11.43 8.04
CA ASP A 233 -28.71 -11.37 8.37
C ASP A 233 -27.83 -11.89 7.22
N TYR A 234 -28.33 -12.89 6.48
CA TYR A 234 -27.64 -13.46 5.32
C TYR A 234 -27.41 -12.41 4.24
N SER A 235 -28.45 -11.67 3.84
CA SER A 235 -28.30 -10.63 2.83
C SER A 235 -27.47 -9.45 3.31
N ALA A 236 -27.53 -9.11 4.60
CA ALA A 236 -26.68 -8.08 5.20
C ALA A 236 -25.18 -8.46 5.12
N ILE A 237 -24.83 -9.71 5.45
CA ILE A 237 -23.45 -10.22 5.33
C ILE A 237 -23.03 -10.26 3.86
N MET A 238 -23.88 -10.79 2.98
CA MET A 238 -23.63 -10.84 1.54
C MET A 238 -23.37 -9.46 0.94
N LEU A 239 -24.19 -8.46 1.30
CA LEU A 239 -24.05 -7.09 0.82
C LEU A 239 -22.68 -6.51 1.21
N LYS A 240 -22.27 -6.67 2.47
CA LYS A 240 -20.97 -6.16 2.94
C LYS A 240 -19.80 -6.86 2.24
N ALA A 241 -19.88 -8.18 2.08
CA ALA A 241 -18.87 -8.95 1.35
C ALA A 241 -18.76 -8.47 -0.12
N LEU A 242 -19.90 -8.24 -0.79
CA LEU A 242 -19.93 -7.71 -2.16
C LEU A 242 -19.42 -6.27 -2.25
N ALA A 243 -19.75 -5.40 -1.29
CA ALA A 243 -19.26 -4.03 -1.25
C ALA A 243 -17.73 -4.00 -1.13
N ASP A 244 -17.17 -4.86 -0.29
CA ASP A 244 -15.72 -5.04 -0.14
C ASP A 244 -15.07 -5.55 -1.44
N ARG A 245 -15.66 -6.55 -2.10
CA ARG A 245 -15.21 -7.03 -3.42
C ARG A 245 -15.24 -5.92 -4.48
N LEU A 246 -16.28 -5.08 -4.49
CA LEU A 246 -16.38 -3.94 -5.39
C LEU A 246 -15.33 -2.86 -5.10
N ALA A 247 -14.98 -2.63 -3.82
CA ALA A 247 -13.96 -1.66 -3.45
C ALA A 247 -12.57 -2.11 -3.91
N GLU A 248 -12.23 -3.40 -3.74
CA GLU A 248 -10.98 -3.98 -4.24
C GLU A 248 -10.93 -4.00 -5.78
N ALA A 249 -12.04 -4.36 -6.42
CA ALA A 249 -12.18 -4.28 -7.88
C ALA A 249 -12.02 -2.84 -8.39
N CYS A 250 -12.52 -1.84 -7.64
CA CYS A 250 -12.29 -0.43 -7.95
C CYS A 250 -10.81 -0.06 -7.86
N ALA A 251 -10.07 -0.57 -6.88
CA ALA A 251 -8.64 -0.33 -6.74
C ALA A 251 -7.84 -0.94 -7.92
N GLU A 252 -8.18 -2.16 -8.35
CA GLU A 252 -7.55 -2.80 -9.51
C GLU A 252 -7.90 -2.09 -10.83
N TRP A 253 -9.18 -1.73 -11.03
CA TRP A 253 -9.63 -0.94 -12.18
C TRP A 253 -8.89 0.39 -12.25
N LEU A 254 -8.78 1.10 -11.12
CA LEU A 254 -8.09 2.38 -11.04
C LEU A 254 -6.60 2.22 -11.35
N HIS A 255 -5.96 1.20 -10.78
CA HIS A 255 -4.54 0.94 -11.01
C HIS A 255 -4.28 0.62 -12.49
N ARG A 256 -5.10 -0.21 -13.14
CA ARG A 256 -4.99 -0.45 -14.58
C ARG A 256 -5.05 0.85 -15.37
N ARG A 257 -6.03 1.74 -15.10
CA ARG A 257 -6.13 3.05 -15.77
C ARG A 257 -4.94 3.96 -15.51
N VAL A 258 -4.36 3.91 -14.30
CA VAL A 258 -3.12 4.62 -13.99
C VAL A 258 -1.99 4.13 -14.89
N ARG A 259 -1.78 2.82 -14.99
CA ARG A 259 -0.71 2.24 -15.80
C ARG A 259 -0.88 2.51 -17.30
N THR A 260 -2.10 2.36 -17.83
CA THR A 260 -2.35 2.42 -19.28
C THR A 260 -2.64 3.83 -19.80
N ASP A 261 -3.33 4.66 -18.99
CA ASP A 261 -3.94 5.90 -19.49
C ASP A 261 -3.37 7.15 -18.82
N TRP A 262 -3.37 7.21 -17.49
CA TRP A 262 -3.16 8.47 -16.76
C TRP A 262 -1.71 8.74 -16.38
N TRP A 263 -1.01 7.73 -15.87
CA TRP A 263 0.45 7.75 -15.82
C TRP A 263 1.00 7.28 -17.17
N GLY A 264 0.45 6.17 -17.68
CA GLY A 264 0.63 5.77 -19.08
C GLY A 264 1.96 5.09 -19.40
N TYR A 265 2.69 4.59 -18.40
CA TYR A 265 3.96 3.88 -18.61
C TYR A 265 3.78 2.46 -19.19
N ALA A 266 2.55 1.94 -19.24
CA ALA A 266 2.21 0.64 -19.81
C ALA A 266 1.01 0.71 -20.77
N ALA A 267 0.99 1.71 -21.67
CA ALA A 267 -0.15 1.96 -22.57
C ALA A 267 -0.57 0.77 -23.47
N GLY A 268 0.32 -0.21 -23.70
CA GLY A 268 0.04 -1.41 -24.48
C GLY A 268 -0.41 -2.64 -23.67
N GLU A 269 -0.62 -2.51 -22.36
CA GLU A 269 -1.01 -3.62 -21.48
C GLU A 269 -2.38 -4.22 -21.87
N GLN A 270 -2.45 -5.55 -22.00
CA GLN A 270 -3.66 -6.31 -22.36
C GLN A 270 -3.92 -7.49 -21.40
N LEU A 271 -3.62 -7.30 -20.12
CA LEU A 271 -3.78 -8.36 -19.12
C LEU A 271 -5.26 -8.68 -18.85
N GLY A 272 -5.56 -9.97 -18.75
CA GLY A 272 -6.82 -10.50 -18.22
C GLY A 272 -6.86 -10.46 -16.69
N ASN A 273 -8.04 -10.71 -16.11
CA ASN A 273 -8.23 -10.60 -14.66
C ASN A 273 -7.32 -11.53 -13.85
N ASP A 274 -7.11 -12.77 -14.30
CA ASP A 274 -6.22 -13.72 -13.61
C ASP A 274 -4.76 -13.24 -13.59
N GLU A 275 -4.31 -12.57 -14.66
CA GLU A 275 -2.97 -11.98 -14.75
C GLU A 275 -2.84 -10.73 -13.88
N LEU A 276 -3.91 -9.94 -13.75
CA LEU A 276 -3.99 -8.81 -12.82
C LEU A 276 -3.91 -9.28 -11.36
N ILE A 277 -4.68 -10.32 -10.99
CA ILE A 277 -4.64 -10.93 -9.65
C ILE A 277 -3.26 -11.50 -9.35
N ALA A 278 -2.59 -12.07 -10.35
CA ALA A 278 -1.21 -12.55 -10.25
C ALA A 278 -0.15 -11.44 -10.31
N GLU A 279 -0.58 -10.17 -10.35
CA GLU A 279 0.29 -8.98 -10.36
C GLU A 279 1.30 -8.97 -11.52
N GLN A 280 0.93 -9.48 -12.70
CA GLN A 280 1.81 -9.58 -13.88
C GLN A 280 2.03 -8.26 -14.63
N TYR A 281 1.78 -7.13 -13.97
CA TYR A 281 1.99 -5.78 -14.50
C TYR A 281 3.23 -5.12 -13.91
N GLN A 282 3.70 -4.06 -14.57
CA GLN A 282 4.77 -3.22 -14.05
C GLN A 282 4.26 -2.28 -12.93
N GLY A 283 5.04 -2.16 -11.86
CA GLY A 283 4.75 -1.26 -10.75
C GLY A 283 3.86 -1.87 -9.67
N ILE A 284 3.68 -1.16 -8.56
CA ILE A 284 2.94 -1.62 -7.38
C ILE A 284 2.03 -0.53 -6.82
N ARG A 285 1.06 -0.94 -5.99
CA ARG A 285 0.08 -0.05 -5.36
C ARG A 285 0.00 -0.18 -3.82
N PRO A 286 1.11 -0.06 -3.07
CA PRO A 286 1.13 -0.34 -1.63
C PRO A 286 0.18 0.55 -0.83
N ALA A 287 -0.57 -0.11 0.06
CA ALA A 287 -1.55 0.51 0.94
C ALA A 287 -1.03 0.54 2.39
N PRO A 288 -1.05 1.70 3.07
CA PRO A 288 -0.61 1.79 4.46
C PRO A 288 -1.37 0.81 5.39
N GLY A 289 -0.64 0.14 6.28
CA GLY A 289 -1.10 -0.97 7.10
C GLY A 289 -0.75 -2.36 6.55
N TYR A 290 -0.39 -2.47 5.27
CA TYR A 290 0.10 -3.73 4.70
C TYR A 290 1.57 -3.98 5.06
N PRO A 291 2.06 -5.23 4.92
CA PRO A 291 3.41 -5.60 5.37
C PRO A 291 4.57 -4.77 4.80
N ALA A 292 4.42 -4.17 3.61
CA ALA A 292 5.45 -3.32 2.99
C ALA A 292 5.52 -1.90 3.62
N CYS A 293 4.43 -1.46 4.25
CA CYS A 293 4.27 -0.15 4.84
C CYS A 293 3.26 -0.22 6.01
N PRO A 294 3.64 -0.84 7.14
CA PRO A 294 2.70 -1.17 8.22
C PRO A 294 2.23 0.05 9.03
N ASP A 295 2.89 1.21 8.91
CA ASP A 295 2.45 2.42 9.60
C ASP A 295 1.15 2.97 9.00
N HIS A 296 0.07 3.01 9.80
CA HIS A 296 -1.22 3.55 9.39
C HIS A 296 -1.27 5.08 9.38
N ARG A 297 -0.37 5.77 10.10
CA ARG A 297 -0.48 7.22 10.34
C ARG A 297 -0.42 8.06 9.08
N VAL A 298 0.33 7.61 8.06
CA VAL A 298 0.42 8.30 6.76
C VAL A 298 -0.92 8.42 6.03
N LYS A 299 -1.94 7.61 6.39
CA LYS A 299 -3.29 7.74 5.80
C LYS A 299 -3.87 9.13 6.02
N LYS A 300 -3.60 9.77 7.16
CA LYS A 300 -4.14 11.11 7.45
C LYS A 300 -3.65 12.17 6.46
N PRO A 301 -2.34 12.44 6.33
CA PRO A 301 -1.87 13.40 5.34
C PRO A 301 -2.13 12.94 3.89
N LEU A 302 -2.21 11.63 3.62
CA LEU A 302 -2.65 11.10 2.32
C LEU A 302 -4.10 11.51 1.98
N PHE A 303 -5.03 11.39 2.93
CA PHE A 303 -6.43 11.77 2.75
C PHE A 303 -6.58 13.28 2.56
N GLU A 304 -5.78 14.07 3.28
CA GLU A 304 -5.71 15.52 3.14
C GLU A 304 -5.19 15.90 1.74
N LEU A 305 -4.07 15.31 1.30
CA LEU A 305 -3.48 15.53 -0.03
C LEU A 305 -4.45 15.21 -1.17
N LEU A 306 -5.19 14.11 -1.05
CA LEU A 306 -6.17 13.68 -2.06
C LEU A 306 -7.49 14.45 -1.98
N GLY A 307 -7.80 15.07 -0.84
CA GLY A 307 -9.14 15.59 -0.56
C GLY A 307 -10.17 14.46 -0.54
N ALA A 308 -9.87 13.34 0.13
CA ALA A 308 -10.70 12.12 0.11
C ALA A 308 -12.15 12.34 0.62
N HIS A 309 -12.37 13.37 1.46
CA HIS A 309 -13.71 13.78 1.88
C HIS A 309 -14.62 14.16 0.71
N ASP A 310 -14.05 14.68 -0.40
CA ASP A 310 -14.84 15.02 -1.59
C ASP A 310 -15.54 13.78 -2.15
N ILE A 311 -14.92 12.60 -2.07
CA ILE A 311 -15.48 11.36 -2.59
C ILE A 311 -16.29 10.59 -1.55
N GLY A 312 -16.59 11.20 -0.40
CA GLY A 312 -17.37 10.60 0.69
C GLY A 312 -16.55 9.66 1.58
N MET A 313 -15.22 9.75 1.55
CA MET A 313 -14.33 8.94 2.38
C MET A 313 -13.80 9.72 3.58
N HIS A 314 -13.75 9.07 4.74
CA HIS A 314 -13.25 9.63 5.99
C HIS A 314 -12.30 8.65 6.71
N LEU A 315 -11.53 9.16 7.67
CA LEU A 315 -10.74 8.34 8.58
C LEU A 315 -11.31 8.44 10.00
N SER A 316 -11.34 7.32 10.70
CA SER A 316 -11.55 7.31 12.15
C SER A 316 -10.30 7.80 12.90
N GLU A 317 -10.43 8.01 14.20
CA GLU A 317 -9.31 8.34 15.10
C GLU A 317 -8.18 7.29 15.06
N HIS A 318 -8.50 6.05 14.67
CA HIS A 318 -7.56 4.94 14.55
C HIS A 318 -7.20 4.62 13.09
N TYR A 319 -7.38 5.57 12.17
CA TYR A 319 -7.01 5.46 10.76
C TYR A 319 -7.75 4.36 9.97
N ALA A 320 -8.89 3.89 10.48
CA ALA A 320 -9.79 3.05 9.70
C ALA A 320 -10.52 3.91 8.67
N MET A 321 -10.67 3.41 7.45
CA MET A 321 -11.36 4.13 6.37
C MET A 321 -12.87 3.90 6.47
N LEU A 322 -13.63 4.96 6.24
CA LEU A 322 -15.08 4.95 6.16
C LEU A 322 -15.52 5.46 4.77
N PRO A 323 -16.42 4.78 4.05
CA PRO A 323 -17.03 3.48 4.38
C PRO A 323 -16.00 2.35 4.51
N ALA A 324 -16.36 1.26 5.21
CA ALA A 324 -15.43 0.14 5.44
C ALA A 324 -14.94 -0.48 4.12
N ALA A 325 -15.81 -0.57 3.11
CA ALA A 325 -15.47 -0.97 1.75
C ALA A 325 -14.73 0.16 1.00
N SER A 326 -13.46 0.34 1.37
CA SER A 326 -12.58 1.38 0.84
C SER A 326 -11.14 0.90 0.74
N VAL A 327 -10.40 1.44 -0.23
CA VAL A 327 -8.97 1.18 -0.43
C VAL A 327 -8.26 2.52 -0.64
N SER A 328 -7.07 2.68 -0.06
CA SER A 328 -6.19 3.82 -0.36
C SER A 328 -4.73 3.40 -0.33
N GLY A 329 -3.89 4.10 -1.07
CA GLY A 329 -2.48 3.79 -1.16
C GLY A 329 -1.73 4.69 -2.12
N PHE A 330 -0.53 4.25 -2.46
CA PHE A 330 0.40 4.93 -3.36
C PHE A 330 0.63 4.10 -4.62
N TYR A 331 1.12 4.71 -5.69
CA TYR A 331 1.53 4.02 -6.92
C TYR A 331 3.01 4.24 -7.18
N PHE A 332 3.73 3.17 -7.47
CA PHE A 332 5.12 3.17 -7.91
C PHE A 332 5.20 2.62 -9.33
N SER A 333 5.90 3.34 -10.21
CA SER A 333 6.05 2.95 -11.61
C SER A 333 7.34 2.19 -11.90
N HIS A 334 8.33 2.24 -11.00
CA HIS A 334 9.63 1.62 -11.22
C HIS A 334 9.48 0.11 -11.48
N PRO A 335 10.10 -0.45 -12.53
CA PRO A 335 9.88 -1.85 -12.94
C PRO A 335 10.37 -2.88 -11.92
N GLU A 336 11.33 -2.51 -11.07
CA GLU A 336 11.80 -3.37 -9.98
C GLU A 336 11.01 -3.23 -8.67
N ALA A 337 10.04 -2.31 -8.60
CA ALA A 337 9.20 -2.14 -7.43
C ALA A 337 8.38 -3.41 -7.20
N ARG A 338 8.34 -3.84 -5.94
CA ARG A 338 7.76 -5.14 -5.55
C ARG A 338 7.31 -5.09 -4.10
N TYR A 339 6.27 -5.83 -3.78
CA TYR A 339 5.86 -6.01 -2.39
C TYR A 339 6.91 -6.80 -1.61
N PHE A 340 7.08 -6.44 -0.35
CA PHE A 340 7.90 -7.15 0.62
C PHE A 340 7.30 -6.98 2.00
N ASN A 341 7.70 -7.83 2.95
CA ASN A 341 7.35 -7.65 4.36
C ASN A 341 8.51 -6.94 5.06
N VAL A 342 8.27 -5.77 5.64
CA VAL A 342 9.25 -5.03 6.46
C VAL A 342 9.78 -5.93 7.58
N GLY A 343 8.91 -6.77 8.17
CA GLY A 343 9.26 -7.70 9.23
C GLY A 343 9.45 -7.00 10.57
N LYS A 344 10.32 -7.58 11.40
CA LYS A 344 10.69 -6.98 12.68
C LYS A 344 11.73 -5.88 12.47
N ILE A 345 11.56 -4.79 13.22
CA ILE A 345 12.49 -3.65 13.28
C ILE A 345 13.08 -3.54 14.69
N ALA A 346 14.30 -3.04 14.77
CA ALA A 346 14.97 -2.75 16.03
C ALA A 346 14.57 -1.33 16.52
N PRO A 347 14.75 -1.05 17.82
CA PRO A 347 14.36 0.24 18.41
C PRO A 347 15.04 1.46 17.77
N ASP A 348 16.26 1.30 17.25
CA ASP A 348 17.00 2.37 16.58
C ASP A 348 16.24 2.95 15.38
N GLN A 349 15.54 2.11 14.61
CA GLN A 349 14.72 2.55 13.48
C GLN A 349 13.40 3.20 13.91
N ALA A 350 12.76 2.73 14.99
CA ALA A 350 11.56 3.38 15.51
C ALA A 350 11.88 4.80 16.02
N LEU A 351 13.01 4.96 16.73
CA LEU A 351 13.50 6.26 17.19
C LEU A 351 13.88 7.18 16.02
N ASP A 352 14.59 6.67 15.03
CA ASP A 352 14.93 7.42 13.81
C ASP A 352 13.68 7.88 13.04
N MET A 353 12.64 7.04 12.94
CA MET A 353 11.37 7.44 12.35
C MET A 353 10.64 8.52 13.17
N ALA A 354 10.69 8.44 14.51
CA ALA A 354 10.15 9.49 15.39
C ALA A 354 10.83 10.83 15.12
N GLU A 355 12.16 10.84 15.04
CA GLU A 355 12.95 12.05 14.73
C GLU A 355 12.61 12.62 13.35
N ARG A 356 12.59 11.79 12.31
CA ARG A 356 12.30 12.24 10.93
C ARG A 356 10.87 12.74 10.74
N SER A 357 9.90 12.14 11.43
CA SER A 357 8.50 12.54 11.35
C SER A 357 8.11 13.66 12.31
N GLY A 358 8.98 13.98 13.27
CA GLY A 358 8.67 14.92 14.37
C GLY A 358 7.59 14.40 15.32
N ALA A 359 7.30 13.10 15.29
CA ALA A 359 6.32 12.45 16.17
C ALA A 359 6.95 12.09 17.52
N GLU A 360 6.14 12.00 18.56
CA GLU A 360 6.59 11.49 19.85
C GLU A 360 7.01 10.00 19.74
N PRO A 361 8.14 9.58 20.31
CA PRO A 361 8.61 8.20 20.22
C PRO A 361 7.56 7.16 20.63
N ASP A 362 6.85 7.39 21.74
CA ASP A 362 5.79 6.50 22.24
C ASP A 362 4.64 6.30 21.25
N GLU A 363 4.37 7.32 20.41
CA GLU A 363 3.34 7.23 19.37
C GLU A 363 3.80 6.30 18.25
N VAL A 364 5.05 6.44 17.80
CA VAL A 364 5.66 5.59 16.76
C VAL A 364 5.77 4.15 17.24
N GLU A 365 6.23 3.94 18.47
CA GLU A 365 6.33 2.61 19.06
C GLU A 365 4.96 1.93 19.16
N ARG A 366 3.92 2.66 19.56
CA ARG A 366 2.55 2.14 19.61
C ARG A 366 2.02 1.79 18.23
N ALA A 367 2.22 2.66 17.24
CA ALA A 367 1.81 2.42 15.86
C ALA A 367 2.52 1.22 15.24
N LEU A 368 3.79 1.00 15.61
CA LEU A 368 4.64 -0.06 15.08
C LEU A 368 4.78 -1.26 16.03
N ALA A 369 3.96 -1.36 17.08
CA ALA A 369 4.04 -2.45 18.06
C ALA A 369 4.05 -3.86 17.43
N PRO A 370 3.29 -4.15 16.35
CA PRO A 370 3.38 -5.43 15.65
C PRO A 370 4.76 -5.70 15.02
N ASN A 371 5.50 -4.66 14.67
CA ASN A 371 6.79 -4.71 13.99
C ASN A 371 7.99 -4.58 14.92
N LEU A 372 7.84 -4.14 16.17
CA LEU A 372 8.97 -4.08 17.11
C LEU A 372 9.49 -5.49 17.44
N GLY A 373 10.80 -5.68 17.27
CA GLY A 373 11.54 -6.89 17.59
C GLY A 373 11.97 -6.92 19.05
N LEU A 374 11.00 -6.97 19.97
CA LEU A 374 11.23 -7.12 21.41
C LEU A 374 11.63 -8.56 21.78
#